data_AF-A0A931BJN8-F1
#
_entry.id   AF-A0A931BJN8-F1
#
_cell.length_a   1.000
_cell.length_b   1.000
_cell.length_c   1.000
_cell.angle_alpha   90.00
_cell.angle_beta   90.00
_cell.angle_gamma   90.00
#
_symmetry.space_group_name_H-M   'P 1'
#
loop_
_entity.id
_entity.type
_entity.pdbx_description
1 polymer ?
#
loop_
_entity_poly.entity_id
_entity_poly.type
_entity_poly.pdbx_seq_one_letter_code
_entity_poly.pdbx_strand_id
1 'polypeptide(L)'
;MTEPNRHPDSDEAWSDLLSQLARQPPAQPRPFFYGRVQARLAAQAAAEKPLVPGWLRRPAFAALLAALVLSLPGDGAAVGAAREAAGRAGESAPHLLPR
;
A
#
# COMPACT_ATOMS: atom_id res chain seq x y z
N MET A 1 -31.47 -33.14 -2.58
CA MET A 1 -30.51 -32.69 -3.60
C MET A 1 -30.36 -31.18 -3.43
N THR A 2 -29.27 -30.71 -2.84
CA THR A 2 -29.00 -29.27 -2.66
C THR A 2 -28.13 -28.83 -3.83
N GLU A 3 -28.65 -28.00 -4.72
CA GLU A 3 -27.84 -27.40 -5.78
C GLU A 3 -26.92 -26.33 -5.17
N PRO A 4 -25.58 -26.50 -5.21
CA PRO A 4 -24.65 -25.65 -4.48
C PRO A 4 -24.43 -24.26 -5.11
N ASN A 5 -25.26 -23.85 -6.08
CA ASN A 5 -25.00 -22.65 -6.88
C ASN A 5 -26.24 -21.77 -7.13
N ARG A 6 -27.29 -21.92 -6.32
CA ARG A 6 -28.43 -21.00 -6.33
C ARG A 6 -28.24 -20.00 -5.19
N HIS A 7 -28.11 -18.73 -5.52
CA HIS A 7 -28.10 -17.66 -4.53
C HIS A 7 -29.43 -17.72 -3.75
N PRO A 8 -29.42 -17.63 -2.41
CA PRO A 8 -30.66 -17.63 -1.64
C PRO A 8 -31.51 -16.40 -2.01
N ASP A 9 -32.78 -16.65 -2.29
CA ASP A 9 -33.71 -15.66 -2.84
C ASP A 9 -34.43 -14.84 -1.75
N SER A 10 -34.20 -15.12 -0.45
CA SER A 10 -34.79 -14.40 0.70
C SER A 10 -33.88 -14.33 1.92
N ASP A 11 -34.18 -13.41 2.84
CA ASP A 11 -33.44 -13.22 4.10
C ASP A 11 -33.60 -14.41 5.06
N GLU A 12 -34.75 -15.08 5.07
CA GLU A 12 -34.96 -16.31 5.84
C GLU A 12 -34.07 -17.43 5.32
N ALA A 13 -33.94 -17.56 4.00
CA ALA A 13 -33.05 -18.53 3.39
C ALA A 13 -31.58 -18.26 3.73
N TRP A 14 -31.19 -16.98 3.88
CA TRP A 14 -29.88 -16.61 4.41
C TRP A 14 -29.70 -17.02 5.86
N SER A 15 -30.69 -16.75 6.72
CA SER A 15 -30.64 -17.10 8.14
C SER A 15 -30.52 -18.62 8.34
N ASP A 16 -31.27 -19.41 7.58
CA ASP A 16 -31.21 -20.87 7.61
C ASP A 16 -29.85 -21.39 7.15
N LEU A 17 -29.28 -20.79 6.10
CA LEU A 17 -27.95 -21.15 5.59
C LEU A 17 -26.86 -20.83 6.61
N LEU A 18 -26.90 -19.65 7.23
CA LEU A 18 -25.96 -19.26 8.29
C LEU A 18 -26.09 -20.15 9.53
N SER A 19 -27.33 -20.50 9.89
CA SER A 19 -27.61 -21.43 10.98
C SER A 19 -27.07 -22.84 10.66
N GLN A 20 -27.16 -23.27 9.41
CA GLN A 20 -26.60 -24.54 8.95
C GLN A 20 -25.07 -24.52 8.96
N LEU A 21 -24.46 -23.40 8.55
CA LEU A 21 -23.00 -23.21 8.60
C LEU A 21 -22.48 -23.21 10.04
N ALA A 22 -23.18 -22.55 10.96
CA ALA A 22 -22.82 -22.51 12.38
C ALA A 22 -22.86 -23.89 13.06
N ARG A 23 -23.68 -24.81 12.54
CA ARG A 23 -23.75 -26.20 13.02
C ARG A 23 -22.63 -27.09 12.45
N GLN A 24 -21.83 -26.61 11.51
CA GLN A 24 -20.71 -27.38 11.01
C GLN A 24 -19.60 -27.48 12.06
N PRO A 25 -18.96 -28.66 12.20
CA PRO A 25 -17.88 -28.83 13.15
C PRO A 25 -16.71 -27.91 12.79
N PRO A 26 -16.02 -27.33 13.79
CA PRO A 26 -14.88 -26.45 13.54
C PRO A 26 -13.80 -27.24 12.79
N ALA A 27 -13.41 -26.73 11.62
CA ALA A 27 -12.36 -27.34 10.83
C ALA A 27 -11.04 -27.27 11.62
N GLN A 28 -10.44 -28.43 11.90
CA GLN A 28 -9.11 -28.48 12.50
C GLN A 28 -8.08 -28.03 11.46
N PRO A 29 -7.17 -27.11 11.79
CA PRO A 29 -6.12 -26.70 10.87
C PRO A 29 -5.27 -27.91 10.53
N ARG A 30 -5.12 -28.19 9.23
CA ARG A 30 -4.22 -29.26 8.77
C ARG A 30 -2.80 -28.97 9.28
N PRO A 31 -2.00 -29.99 9.62
CA PRO A 31 -0.61 -29.77 10.02
C PRO A 31 0.12 -28.98 8.94
N PHE A 32 0.97 -28.04 9.37
CA PHE A 32 1.71 -27.10 8.51
C PHE A 32 0.88 -26.08 7.73
N PHE A 33 -0.41 -25.88 8.05
CA PHE A 33 -1.25 -24.84 7.43
C PHE A 33 -0.57 -23.46 7.48
N TYR A 34 -0.16 -23.02 8.67
CA TYR A 34 0.50 -21.72 8.87
C TYR A 34 1.82 -21.62 8.12
N GLY A 35 2.64 -22.67 8.12
CA GLY A 35 3.90 -22.69 7.38
C GLY A 35 3.69 -22.50 5.88
N ARG A 36 2.65 -23.13 5.30
CA ARG A 36 2.32 -22.97 3.88
C ARG A 36 1.74 -21.59 3.56
N VAL A 37 0.91 -21.03 4.44
CA VAL A 37 0.39 -19.66 4.28
C VAL A 37 1.52 -18.65 4.34
N GLN A 38 2.41 -18.78 5.32
CA GLN A 38 3.58 -17.92 5.46
C GLN A 38 4.51 -18.01 4.24
N ALA A 39 4.77 -19.23 3.74
CA ALA A 39 5.57 -19.41 2.53
C ALA A 39 4.94 -18.75 1.30
N ARG A 40 3.61 -18.83 1.14
CA ARG A 40 2.89 -18.17 0.03
C ARG A 40 2.93 -16.65 0.14
N LEU A 41 2.72 -16.10 1.34
CA LEU A 41 2.79 -14.65 1.57
C LEU A 41 4.22 -14.13 1.33
N ALA A 42 5.23 -14.85 1.80
CA ALA A 42 6.63 -14.51 1.56
C ALA A 42 6.98 -14.58 0.06
N ALA A 43 6.49 -15.60 -0.65
CA ALA A 43 6.69 -15.73 -2.09
C ALA A 43 6.00 -14.62 -2.89
N GLN A 44 4.78 -14.22 -2.52
CA GLN A 44 4.08 -13.08 -3.12
C GLN A 44 4.78 -11.76 -2.84
N ALA A 45 5.18 -11.51 -1.59
CA ALA A 45 5.95 -10.31 -1.23
C ALA A 45 7.32 -10.25 -1.92
N ALA A 46 7.93 -11.40 -2.20
CA ALA A 46 9.14 -11.49 -3.00
C ALA A 46 8.89 -11.27 -4.50
N ALA A 47 7.73 -11.69 -5.02
CA ALA A 47 7.32 -11.45 -6.41
C ALA A 47 6.91 -9.98 -6.66
N GLU A 48 6.32 -9.32 -5.66
CA GLU A 48 5.97 -7.89 -5.70
C GLU A 48 7.15 -6.97 -5.33
N LYS A 49 8.32 -7.55 -5.02
CA LYS A 49 9.50 -6.77 -4.70
C LYS A 49 9.86 -5.93 -5.93
N PRO A 50 9.75 -4.59 -5.87
CA PRO A 50 9.92 -3.78 -7.06
C PRO A 50 11.34 -3.94 -7.57
N LEU A 51 11.50 -4.22 -8.88
CA LEU A 51 12.80 -4.24 -9.55
C LEU A 51 13.55 -2.90 -9.47
N VAL A 52 12.90 -1.86 -8.95
CA VAL A 52 13.45 -0.51 -8.87
C VAL A 52 14.41 -0.40 -7.68
N PRO A 53 15.68 -0.02 -7.89
CA PRO A 53 16.65 0.18 -6.83
C PRO A 53 16.11 1.13 -5.76
N GLY A 54 16.32 0.81 -4.48
CA GLY A 54 15.83 1.63 -3.36
C GLY A 54 16.30 3.10 -3.42
N TRP A 55 17.42 3.36 -4.07
CA TRP A 55 17.95 4.71 -4.30
C TRP A 55 17.13 5.55 -5.30
N LEU A 56 16.41 4.89 -6.21
CA LEU A 56 15.54 5.54 -7.21
C LEU A 56 14.13 5.84 -6.66
N ARG A 57 13.74 5.27 -5.52
CA ARG A 57 12.41 5.50 -4.93
C ARG A 57 12.22 6.95 -4.48
N ARG A 58 13.26 7.56 -3.91
CA ARG A 58 13.24 8.96 -3.47
C ARG A 58 13.00 9.95 -4.61
N PRO A 59 13.77 9.92 -5.73
CA PRO A 59 13.52 10.83 -6.83
C PRO A 59 12.19 10.53 -7.54
N ALA A 60 11.78 9.26 -7.68
CA ALA A 60 10.51 8.91 -8.32
C ALA A 60 9.30 9.43 -7.50
N PHE A 61 9.36 9.30 -6.18
CA PHE A 61 8.34 9.84 -5.28
C PHE A 61 8.29 11.38 -5.32
N ALA A 62 9.44 12.04 -5.36
CA ALA A 62 9.52 13.49 -5.53
C ALA A 62 8.94 13.95 -6.88
N ALA A 63 9.19 13.22 -7.97
CA ALA A 63 8.64 13.51 -9.28
C ALA A 63 7.11 13.34 -9.33
N LEU A 64 6.56 12.29 -8.70
CA LEU A 64 5.12 12.09 -8.57
C LEU A 64 4.46 13.19 -7.73
N LEU A 65 5.06 13.58 -6.61
CA LEU A 65 4.58 14.69 -5.80
C LEU A 65 4.63 16.01 -6.58
N ALA A 66 5.72 16.26 -7.31
CA ALA A 66 5.84 17.45 -8.14
C ALA A 66 4.79 17.47 -9.25
N ALA A 67 4.54 16.34 -9.92
CA ALA A 67 3.49 16.21 -10.92
C ALA A 67 2.10 16.44 -10.33
N LEU A 68 1.83 15.94 -9.13
CA LEU A 68 0.58 16.14 -8.41
C LEU A 68 0.36 17.61 -8.06
N VAL A 69 1.40 18.29 -7.55
CA VAL A 69 1.37 19.72 -7.22
C VAL A 69 1.19 20.57 -8.49
N LEU A 70 1.87 20.23 -9.58
CA LEU A 70 1.79 20.95 -10.85
C LEU A 70 0.45 20.73 -11.58
N SER A 71 -0.18 19.57 -11.35
CA SER A 71 -1.49 19.24 -11.91
C SER A 71 -2.65 19.84 -11.12
N LEU A 72 -2.41 20.46 -9.96
CA LEU A 72 -3.44 21.15 -9.18
C LEU A 72 -3.61 22.57 -9.76
N PRO A 73 -4.72 22.88 -10.45
CA PRO A 73 -4.94 24.20 -11.01
C PRO A 73 -5.23 25.16 -9.85
N GLY A 74 -4.23 25.92 -9.39
CA GLY A 74 -4.49 26.92 -8.37
C GLY A 74 -3.30 27.59 -7.69
N ASP A 75 -2.23 26.88 -7.30
CA ASP A 75 -1.28 27.44 -6.33
C ASP A 75 0.20 27.22 -6.69
N GLY A 76 0.67 28.01 -7.66
CA GLY A 76 2.11 28.16 -7.96
C GLY A 76 2.91 28.92 -6.89
N ALA A 77 2.28 29.35 -5.78
CA ALA A 77 2.94 30.14 -4.74
C ALA A 77 3.83 29.32 -3.79
N ALA A 78 3.54 28.03 -3.59
CA ALA A 78 4.29 27.19 -2.64
C ALA A 78 5.69 26.77 -3.15
N VAL A 79 5.89 26.73 -4.47
CA VAL A 79 7.17 26.33 -5.09
C VAL A 79 8.26 27.40 -4.89
N GLY A 80 7.86 28.69 -4.83
CA GLY A 80 8.77 29.80 -4.53
C GLY A 80 9.33 29.74 -3.11
N ALA A 81 8.47 29.43 -2.12
CA ALA A 81 8.87 29.37 -0.71
C ALA A 81 9.88 28.23 -0.42
N ALA A 82 9.71 27.06 -1.05
CA ALA A 82 10.65 25.94 -0.92
C ALA A 82 12.01 26.24 -1.58
N ARG A 83 12.02 26.94 -2.71
CA ARG A 83 13.25 27.37 -3.41
C ARG A 83 13.99 28.48 -2.64
N GLU A 84 13.27 29.41 -2.01
CA GLU A 84 13.87 30.41 -1.13
C GLU A 84 14.41 29.82 0.17
N ALA A 85 13.73 28.83 0.77
CA ALA A 85 14.22 28.14 1.95
C ALA A 85 15.49 27.33 1.65
N ALA A 86 15.56 26.68 0.47
CA ALA A 86 16.76 26.01 -0.01
C ALA A 86 17.90 26.99 -0.34
N GLY A 87 17.58 28.18 -0.88
CA GLY A 87 18.54 29.26 -1.11
C GLY A 87 19.14 29.80 0.19
N ARG A 88 18.32 30.09 1.21
CA ARG A 88 18.79 30.55 2.53
C ARG A 88 19.63 29.51 3.27
N ALA A 89 19.31 28.22 3.10
CA ALA A 89 20.11 27.14 3.67
C ALA A 89 21.49 27.01 3.00
N GLY A 90 21.61 27.35 1.71
CA GLY A 90 22.88 27.37 0.98
C GLY A 90 23.75 28.60 1.26
N GLU A 91 23.14 29.74 1.61
CA GLU A 91 23.84 31.01 1.88
C GLU A 91 24.38 31.12 3.32
N SER A 92 24.03 30.19 4.20
CA SER A 92 24.51 30.12 5.58
C SER A 92 25.82 29.34 5.75
N ALA A 93 26.52 28.99 4.66
CA ALA A 93 27.82 28.35 4.73
C ALA A 93 28.89 29.40 5.08
N PRO A 94 29.54 29.33 6.26
CA PRO A 94 30.53 30.33 6.65
C PRO A 94 31.71 30.28 5.69
N HIS A 95 32.01 31.44 5.11
CA HIS A 95 33.20 31.70 4.31
C HIS A 95 34.45 31.48 5.18
N LEU A 96 34.97 30.25 5.19
CA LEU A 96 36.29 29.96 5.73
C LEU A 96 37.32 30.47 4.71
N LEU A 97 37.93 31.61 5.06
CA LEU A 97 39.09 32.19 4.40
C LEU A 97 40.27 31.20 4.41
N PRO A 98 41.00 31.03 3.29
CA PRO A 98 42.29 30.36 3.31
C PRO A 98 43.39 31.38 3.68
N ARG A 99 44.16 31.08 4.73
CA ARG A 99 45.53 31.57 4.91
C ARG A 99 46.40 30.48 5.48
#